data_AF-A0A7K7UDU0-F1
#
_entry.id   AF-A0A7K7UDU0-F1
#
_cell.length_a   1.000
_cell.length_b   1.000
_cell.length_c   1.000
_cell.angle_alpha   90.00
_cell.angle_beta   90.00
_cell.angle_gamma   90.00
#
_symmetry.space_group_name_H-M   'P 1'
#
loop_
_entity.id
_entity.type
_entity.pdbx_description
1 polymer ?
#
loop_
_entity_poly.entity_id
_entity_poly.type
_entity_poly.pdbx_seq_one_letter_code
_entity_poly.pdbx_strand_id
1 'polypeptide(L)'
;CLRRYNITGCRLSADRSRYGEAQAVLFHHRDLALHGAEGLPRGPPPRPPRQLWGWTRLVAWVISNWNEEHARVRYYRQLKEHLAIDVYGARGLALAEGGVVETVSAYKFYLAFENSQHTDYITEKLWRNAFAASAVPVVLGPHRANYERFIPPDSFIHVDDFPSPRLLATYLKFLDKSKPNYRRYFAWRKKYEVHIASFWDEHFCKVCEAVRAAGNQIKTVRNLASWFES
;
A
#
# COMPACT_ATOMS: atom_id res chain seq x y z
N CYS A 1 -11.17 -15.28 14.71
CA CYS A 1 -11.80 -13.94 14.78
C CYS A 1 -11.93 -13.45 16.20
N LEU A 2 -12.85 -13.99 17.02
CA LEU A 2 -13.06 -13.54 18.41
C LEU A 2 -11.77 -13.40 19.24
N ARG A 3 -10.95 -14.45 19.33
CA ARG A 3 -9.75 -14.45 20.18
C ARG A 3 -8.64 -13.47 19.77
N ARG A 4 -8.57 -13.07 18.49
CA ARG A 4 -7.46 -12.24 17.95
C ARG A 4 -7.88 -10.81 17.60
N TYR A 5 -9.16 -10.62 17.23
CA TYR A 5 -9.68 -9.34 16.72
C TYR A 5 -11.00 -8.93 17.37
N ASN A 6 -11.48 -9.67 18.38
CA ASN A 6 -12.76 -9.41 19.06
C ASN A 6 -14.02 -9.46 18.15
N ILE A 7 -13.93 -10.12 16.99
CA ILE A 7 -15.05 -10.26 16.04
C ILE A 7 -15.84 -11.54 16.33
N THR A 8 -17.12 -11.40 16.68
CA THR A 8 -18.06 -12.49 17.05
C THR A 8 -19.10 -12.78 15.96
N GLY A 9 -19.73 -13.96 16.04
CA GLY A 9 -20.90 -14.30 15.21
C GLY A 9 -20.59 -14.91 13.84
N CYS A 10 -19.35 -15.33 13.56
CA CYS A 10 -18.99 -16.04 12.34
C CYS A 10 -18.11 -17.26 12.58
N ARG A 11 -18.26 -18.26 11.71
CA ARG A 11 -17.41 -19.45 11.65
C ARG A 11 -16.71 -19.51 10.29
N LEU A 12 -15.39 -19.28 10.28
CA LEU A 12 -14.57 -19.52 9.10
C LEU A 12 -14.29 -21.02 8.98
N SER A 13 -14.37 -21.55 7.76
CA SER A 13 -14.10 -22.96 7.48
C SER A 13 -13.44 -23.10 6.12
N ALA A 14 -12.47 -24.00 6.01
CA ALA A 14 -11.86 -24.42 4.75
C ALA A 14 -12.57 -25.66 4.15
N ASP A 15 -13.60 -26.18 4.82
CA ASP A 15 -14.35 -27.36 4.39
C ASP A 15 -15.29 -27.01 3.23
N ARG A 16 -14.97 -27.53 2.04
CA ARG A 16 -15.71 -27.28 0.80
C ARG A 16 -17.10 -27.89 0.79
N SER A 17 -17.38 -28.91 1.60
CA SER A 17 -18.71 -29.51 1.70
C SER A 17 -19.77 -28.51 2.20
N ARG A 18 -19.33 -27.43 2.85
CA ARG A 18 -20.18 -26.42 3.47
C ARG A 18 -20.51 -25.23 2.56
N TYR A 19 -20.14 -25.28 1.28
CA TYR A 19 -20.41 -24.19 0.34
C TYR A 19 -21.90 -23.88 0.19
N GLY A 20 -22.77 -24.88 0.26
CA GLY A 20 -24.23 -24.69 0.19
C GLY A 20 -24.82 -23.91 1.38
N GLU A 21 -24.08 -23.79 2.48
CA GLU A 21 -24.50 -23.10 3.71
C GLU A 21 -23.73 -21.79 3.95
N ALA A 22 -22.75 -21.48 3.10
CA ALA A 22 -21.83 -20.38 3.31
C ALA A 22 -22.48 -19.03 2.98
N GLN A 23 -22.40 -18.06 3.90
CA GLN A 23 -22.89 -16.70 3.67
C GLN A 23 -21.96 -15.88 2.75
N ALA A 24 -20.68 -16.27 2.67
CA ALA A 24 -19.71 -15.72 1.73
C ALA A 24 -18.64 -16.76 1.43
N VAL A 25 -18.18 -16.79 0.18
CA VAL A 25 -17.03 -17.59 -0.24
C VAL A 25 -15.89 -16.62 -0.54
N LEU A 26 -14.80 -16.73 0.21
CA LEU A 26 -13.57 -16.01 -0.08
C LEU A 26 -12.69 -16.85 -0.97
N PHE A 27 -12.24 -16.28 -2.07
CA PHE A 27 -11.26 -16.89 -2.95
C PHE A 27 -10.09 -15.92 -3.11
N HIS A 28 -8.88 -16.46 -3.08
CA HIS A 28 -7.67 -15.69 -3.29
C HIS A 28 -7.25 -15.79 -4.76
N HIS A 29 -6.97 -14.66 -5.39
CA HIS A 29 -6.53 -14.60 -6.78
C HIS A 29 -5.13 -15.22 -7.01
N ARG A 30 -4.31 -15.42 -5.97
CA ARG A 30 -2.92 -15.91 -6.09
C ARG A 30 -2.68 -17.31 -5.51
N ASP A 31 -3.73 -18.03 -5.11
CA ASP A 31 -3.64 -19.38 -4.53
C ASP A 31 -3.31 -20.49 -5.54
N LEU A 32 -2.91 -20.16 -6.77
CA LEU A 32 -2.45 -21.14 -7.78
C LEU A 32 -0.93 -21.35 -7.82
N ALA A 33 -0.11 -20.59 -7.08
CA ALA A 33 1.33 -20.65 -7.28
C ALA A 33 2.19 -21.17 -6.12
N LEU A 34 1.83 -20.97 -4.84
CA LEU A 34 2.84 -21.05 -3.77
C LEU A 34 2.23 -21.42 -2.40
N HIS A 35 1.86 -22.68 -2.17
CA HIS A 35 1.48 -23.10 -0.81
C HIS A 35 2.70 -23.55 -0.01
N GLY A 36 3.10 -22.76 0.97
CA GLY A 36 3.91 -23.21 2.11
C GLY A 36 4.32 -22.10 3.07
N ALA A 37 3.93 -22.21 4.35
CA ALA A 37 4.11 -21.20 5.40
C ALA A 37 4.48 -21.82 6.77
N GLU A 38 5.70 -22.34 6.90
CA GLU A 38 6.27 -22.69 8.20
C GLU A 38 7.42 -21.74 8.57
N GLY A 39 7.31 -21.07 9.74
CA GLY A 39 8.46 -20.46 10.41
C GLY A 39 8.49 -18.93 10.62
N LEU A 40 7.37 -18.23 10.90
CA LEU A 40 7.43 -16.76 11.13
C LEU A 40 7.62 -16.35 12.61
N PRO A 41 8.68 -15.57 12.97
CA PRO A 41 8.91 -15.04 14.31
C PRO A 41 8.28 -13.66 14.59
N ARG A 42 8.37 -13.31 15.88
CA ARG A 42 7.74 -12.20 16.62
C ARG A 42 8.09 -10.82 16.06
N GLY A 43 7.10 -9.93 16.11
CA GLY A 43 7.09 -8.62 15.45
C GLY A 43 8.17 -7.63 15.89
N PRO A 44 8.40 -6.58 15.08
CA PRO A 44 9.44 -5.60 15.34
C PRO A 44 9.05 -4.66 16.50
N PRO A 45 10.03 -4.09 17.23
CA PRO A 45 9.76 -3.17 18.33
C PRO A 45 9.14 -1.84 17.84
N PRO A 46 8.39 -1.13 18.71
CA PRO A 46 7.82 0.16 18.38
C PRO A 46 8.91 1.21 18.20
N ARG A 47 8.90 1.91 17.06
CA ARG A 47 9.78 3.06 16.81
C ARG A 47 9.33 4.26 17.65
N PRO A 48 10.26 5.05 18.24
CA PRO A 48 9.91 6.17 19.09
C PRO A 48 9.22 7.28 18.28
N PRO A 49 8.09 7.83 18.76
CA PRO A 49 7.49 9.00 18.18
C PRO A 49 8.33 10.20 18.62
N ARG A 50 9.13 10.80 17.71
CA ARG A 50 9.54 12.24 17.70
C ARG A 50 10.83 12.60 16.95
N GLN A 51 11.51 11.71 16.21
CA GLN A 51 12.73 12.11 15.49
C GLN A 51 12.49 12.25 13.98
N LEU A 52 12.14 13.47 13.55
CA LEU A 52 11.89 13.86 12.14
C LEU A 52 13.15 14.39 11.41
N TRP A 53 14.36 14.03 11.85
CA TRP A 53 15.60 14.55 11.26
C TRP A 53 16.62 13.43 11.05
N GLY A 54 16.94 13.19 9.78
CA GLY A 54 17.85 12.13 9.32
C GLY A 54 17.72 11.79 7.83
N TRP A 55 16.73 12.35 7.10
CA TRP A 55 16.60 12.15 5.65
C TRP A 55 17.85 12.67 4.93
N THR A 56 18.72 11.77 4.51
CA THR A 56 19.92 12.09 3.72
C THR A 56 19.66 12.00 2.22
N ARG A 57 18.54 11.38 1.82
CA ARG A 57 18.22 11.08 0.42
C ARG A 57 16.80 11.52 0.07
N LEU A 58 16.58 11.80 -1.22
CA LEU A 58 15.37 12.47 -1.68
C LEU A 58 14.25 11.49 -2.03
N VAL A 59 14.44 10.64 -3.04
CA VAL A 59 13.41 9.71 -3.52
C VAL A 59 13.97 8.30 -3.66
N ALA A 60 13.27 7.32 -3.08
CA ALA A 60 13.52 5.90 -3.30
C ALA A 60 12.39 5.24 -4.08
N TRP A 61 12.73 4.20 -4.84
CA TRP A 61 11.78 3.26 -5.43
C TRP A 61 12.28 1.83 -5.25
N VAL A 62 11.47 0.98 -4.62
CA VAL A 62 11.78 -0.45 -4.47
C VAL A 62 10.88 -1.22 -5.42
N ILE A 63 11.49 -1.94 -6.36
CA ILE A 63 10.78 -2.68 -7.40
C ILE A 63 11.41 -4.06 -7.61
N SER A 64 10.57 -5.09 -7.58
CA SER A 64 10.94 -6.48 -7.89
C SER A 64 10.34 -6.98 -9.20
N ASN A 65 9.14 -6.53 -9.57
CA ASN A 65 8.45 -6.93 -10.81
C ASN A 65 8.68 -5.90 -11.94
N TRP A 66 9.89 -5.85 -12.48
CA TRP A 66 10.24 -4.94 -13.57
C TRP A 66 9.71 -5.46 -14.91
N ASN A 67 8.93 -4.63 -15.61
CA ASN A 67 8.52 -4.86 -16.98
C ASN A 67 8.36 -3.50 -17.67
N GLU A 68 9.02 -3.30 -18.82
CA GLU A 68 8.98 -2.03 -19.56
C GLU A 68 7.55 -1.67 -20.03
N GLU A 69 6.67 -2.66 -20.17
CA GLU A 69 5.26 -2.46 -20.53
C GLU A 69 4.37 -2.03 -19.35
N HIS A 70 4.88 -2.03 -18.12
CA HIS A 70 4.10 -1.55 -16.98
C HIS A 70 4.10 -0.02 -16.93
N ALA A 71 2.93 0.57 -16.69
CA ALA A 71 2.74 2.02 -16.59
C ALA A 71 3.74 2.67 -15.61
N ARG A 72 4.03 2.02 -14.47
CA ARG A 72 5.00 2.49 -13.49
C ARG A 72 6.44 2.59 -14.00
N VAL A 73 6.85 1.67 -14.87
CA VAL A 73 8.21 1.67 -15.43
C VAL A 73 8.31 2.78 -16.48
N ARG A 74 7.31 2.91 -17.36
CA ARG A 74 7.21 4.05 -18.29
C ARG A 74 7.20 5.40 -17.56
N TYR A 75 6.42 5.53 -16.49
CA TYR A 75 6.36 6.76 -15.70
C TYR A 75 7.71 7.06 -15.02
N TYR A 76 8.33 6.06 -14.40
CA TYR A 76 9.67 6.17 -13.82
C TYR A 76 10.70 6.65 -14.86
N ARG A 77 10.68 6.09 -16.09
CA ARG A 77 11.61 6.47 -17.17
C ARG A 77 11.49 7.95 -17.53
N GLN A 78 10.30 8.54 -17.47
CA GLN A 78 10.11 9.97 -17.71
C GLN A 78 10.50 10.81 -16.49
N LEU A 79 10.15 10.35 -15.28
CA LEU A 79 10.43 11.08 -14.04
C LEU A 79 11.93 11.18 -13.75
N LYS A 80 12.69 10.10 -14.00
CA LYS A 80 14.12 10.03 -13.69
C LYS A 80 14.97 11.04 -14.47
N GLU A 81 14.50 11.49 -15.63
CA GLU A 81 15.15 12.54 -16.45
C GLU A 81 15.13 13.91 -15.74
N HIS A 82 14.29 14.07 -14.73
CA HIS A 82 14.09 15.33 -14.01
C HIS A 82 14.43 15.23 -12.53
N LEU A 83 14.60 14.02 -11.99
CA LEU A 83 14.77 13.76 -10.57
C LEU A 83 15.64 12.52 -10.35
N ALA A 84 16.70 12.66 -9.56
CA ALA A 84 17.47 11.49 -9.11
C ALA A 84 16.58 10.61 -8.22
N ILE A 85 16.48 9.34 -8.59
CA ILE A 85 15.67 8.34 -7.89
C ILE A 85 16.56 7.13 -7.64
N ASP A 86 16.70 6.76 -6.37
CA ASP A 86 17.43 5.57 -5.99
C ASP A 86 16.53 4.35 -6.15
N VAL A 87 16.90 3.46 -7.07
CA VAL A 87 16.15 2.24 -7.36
C VAL A 87 16.76 1.07 -6.61
N TYR A 88 15.92 0.31 -5.91
CA TYR A 88 16.29 -0.85 -5.11
C TYR A 88 15.55 -2.11 -5.58
N GLY A 89 16.15 -3.27 -5.30
CA GLY A 89 15.58 -4.58 -5.62
C GLY A 89 16.38 -5.30 -6.72
N ALA A 90 15.71 -6.16 -7.48
CA ALA A 90 16.37 -7.12 -8.37
C ALA A 90 17.26 -6.51 -9.46
N ARG A 91 17.05 -5.22 -9.79
CA ARG A 91 17.80 -4.49 -10.83
C ARG A 91 18.41 -3.17 -10.33
N GLY A 92 18.52 -3.01 -9.01
CA GLY A 92 18.95 -1.77 -8.39
C GLY A 92 19.93 -2.01 -7.24
N LEU A 93 19.99 -1.04 -6.34
CA LEU A 93 20.72 -1.13 -5.10
C LEU A 93 20.16 -2.27 -4.21
N ALA A 94 21.04 -2.89 -3.43
CA ALA A 94 20.65 -3.82 -2.39
C ALA A 94 19.90 -3.10 -1.27
N LEU A 95 18.90 -3.76 -0.70
CA LEU A 95 18.20 -3.26 0.48
C LEU A 95 19.12 -3.31 1.70
N ALA A 96 18.87 -2.44 2.69
CA ALA A 96 19.43 -2.58 4.02
C ALA A 96 19.03 -3.93 4.65
N GLU A 97 19.78 -4.41 5.64
CA GLU A 97 19.55 -5.71 6.28
C GLU A 97 18.14 -5.81 6.91
N GLY A 98 17.63 -4.75 7.54
CA GLY A 98 16.25 -4.67 8.06
C GLY A 98 15.20 -4.44 6.97
N GLY A 99 15.58 -4.54 5.70
CA GLY A 99 14.70 -4.63 4.55
C GLY A 99 14.13 -3.30 4.08
N VAL A 100 12.97 -3.36 3.43
CA VAL A 100 12.37 -2.22 2.72
C VAL A 100 12.09 -1.03 3.64
N VAL A 101 11.53 -1.28 4.82
CA VAL A 101 11.09 -0.21 5.72
C VAL A 101 12.27 0.56 6.30
N GLU A 102 13.35 -0.15 6.66
CA GLU A 102 14.60 0.49 7.10
C GLU A 102 15.23 1.26 5.95
N THR A 103 15.36 0.65 4.77
CA THR A 103 15.92 1.30 3.58
C THR A 103 15.19 2.61 3.25
N VAL A 104 13.86 2.58 3.23
CA VAL A 104 13.02 3.74 2.89
C VAL A 104 13.05 4.81 3.99
N SER A 105 13.36 4.45 5.24
CA SER A 105 13.45 5.42 6.34
C SER A 105 14.62 6.40 6.25
N ALA A 106 15.46 6.29 5.22
CA ALA A 106 16.46 7.30 4.85
C ALA A 106 15.97 8.33 3.81
N TYR A 107 14.75 8.17 3.27
CA TYR A 107 14.20 8.97 2.17
C TYR A 107 13.00 9.84 2.53
N LYS A 108 12.97 11.09 2.03
CA LYS A 108 11.79 11.96 2.16
C LYS A 108 10.57 11.42 1.43
N PHE A 109 10.78 10.93 0.21
CA PHE A 109 9.72 10.43 -0.66
C PHE A 109 9.96 8.98 -1.05
N TYR A 110 8.87 8.22 -1.17
CA TYR A 110 8.89 6.86 -1.70
C TYR A 110 7.92 6.73 -2.85
N LEU A 111 8.37 6.19 -3.98
CA LEU A 111 7.50 5.88 -5.12
C LEU A 111 6.70 4.61 -4.79
N ALA A 112 5.50 4.78 -4.25
CA ALA A 112 4.56 3.72 -3.95
C ALA A 112 3.75 3.35 -5.20
N PHE A 113 4.44 2.97 -6.28
CA PHE A 113 3.83 2.67 -7.58
C PHE A 113 3.31 1.24 -7.65
N GLU A 114 2.01 1.11 -7.87
CA GLU A 114 1.33 -0.17 -8.01
C GLU A 114 1.60 -0.85 -9.35
N ASN A 115 1.40 -2.16 -9.36
CA ASN A 115 1.58 -2.96 -10.59
C ASN A 115 0.53 -2.61 -11.66
N SER A 116 -0.68 -2.22 -11.24
CA SER A 116 -1.82 -1.86 -12.08
C SER A 116 -2.56 -0.68 -11.45
N GLN A 117 -3.46 -0.07 -12.21
CA GLN A 117 -4.21 1.13 -11.83
C GLN A 117 -5.68 0.80 -11.49
N HIS A 118 -5.96 -0.44 -11.08
CA HIS A 118 -7.31 -0.91 -10.80
C HIS A 118 -7.86 -0.35 -9.49
N THR A 119 -9.17 -0.09 -9.48
CA THR A 119 -9.90 0.36 -8.31
C THR A 119 -9.62 -0.56 -7.10
N ASP A 120 -9.40 0.05 -5.94
CA ASP A 120 -9.10 -0.60 -4.66
C ASP A 120 -7.78 -1.40 -4.60
N TYR A 121 -6.98 -1.41 -5.66
CA TYR A 121 -5.65 -2.04 -5.68
C TYR A 121 -4.58 -1.16 -4.99
N ILE A 122 -4.66 -1.05 -3.66
CA ILE A 122 -3.74 -0.28 -2.81
C ILE A 122 -3.04 -1.22 -1.82
N THR A 123 -1.73 -1.36 -1.94
CA THR A 123 -0.99 -2.48 -1.34
C THR A 123 0.02 -2.05 -0.27
N GLU A 124 0.90 -2.96 0.15
CA GLU A 124 1.95 -2.74 1.14
C GLU A 124 2.88 -1.56 0.78
N LYS A 125 2.96 -1.19 -0.50
CA LYS A 125 3.79 -0.07 -0.98
C LYS A 125 3.40 1.25 -0.31
N LEU A 126 2.10 1.49 -0.17
CA LEU A 126 1.59 2.66 0.53
C LEU A 126 1.76 2.50 2.04
N TRP A 127 1.18 1.43 2.60
CA TRP A 127 1.03 1.28 4.04
C TRP A 127 2.34 0.93 4.74
N ARG A 128 2.95 -0.19 4.36
CA ARG A 128 4.14 -0.74 5.01
C ARG A 128 5.39 -0.03 4.55
N ASN A 129 5.57 0.18 3.25
CA ASN A 129 6.84 0.67 2.72
C ASN A 129 6.97 2.20 2.86
N ALA A 130 5.91 2.97 2.60
CA ALA A 130 5.96 4.43 2.75
C ALA A 130 5.60 4.89 4.16
N PHE A 131 4.35 4.69 4.59
CA PHE A 131 3.88 5.28 5.85
C PHE A 131 4.59 4.70 7.07
N ALA A 132 4.81 3.38 7.16
CA ALA A 132 5.56 2.84 8.29
C ALA A 132 7.04 3.25 8.27
N ALA A 133 7.61 3.59 7.10
CA ALA A 133 8.96 4.16 7.00
C ALA A 133 9.02 5.67 7.28
N SER A 134 7.87 6.33 7.48
CA SER A 134 7.75 7.80 7.61
C SER A 134 8.16 8.60 6.38
N ALA A 135 8.16 7.98 5.19
CA ALA A 135 8.31 8.68 3.92
C ALA A 135 6.94 9.15 3.39
N VAL A 136 6.91 10.27 2.66
CA VAL A 136 5.70 10.72 1.95
C VAL A 136 5.53 9.86 0.69
N PRO A 137 4.40 9.14 0.55
CA PRO A 137 4.16 8.33 -0.64
C PRO A 137 3.85 9.21 -1.86
N VAL A 138 4.55 8.93 -2.96
CA VAL A 138 4.19 9.37 -4.31
C VAL A 138 3.58 8.17 -5.01
N VAL A 139 2.28 8.24 -5.31
CA VAL A 139 1.49 7.08 -5.73
C VAL A 139 1.15 7.13 -7.22
N LEU A 140 1.19 5.95 -7.84
CA LEU A 140 0.63 5.67 -9.17
C LEU A 140 -0.11 4.34 -9.03
N GLY A 141 -1.43 4.37 -9.20
CA GLY A 141 -2.33 3.25 -8.94
C GLY A 141 -3.75 3.64 -9.35
N PRO A 142 -4.81 3.30 -8.58
CA PRO A 142 -6.16 3.75 -8.89
C PRO A 142 -6.27 5.28 -8.89
N HIS A 143 -7.39 5.80 -9.41
CA HIS A 143 -7.66 7.24 -9.40
C HIS A 143 -7.51 7.84 -7.99
N ARG A 144 -7.06 9.10 -7.89
CA ARG A 144 -6.86 9.82 -6.62
C ARG A 144 -8.04 9.69 -5.65
N ALA A 145 -9.26 9.88 -6.17
CA ALA A 145 -10.49 9.75 -5.40
C ALA A 145 -10.63 8.39 -4.69
N ASN A 146 -10.06 7.33 -5.26
CA ASN A 146 -10.05 6.02 -4.63
C ASN A 146 -9.12 5.96 -3.42
N TYR A 147 -7.93 6.57 -3.49
CA TYR A 147 -7.04 6.69 -2.32
C TYR A 147 -7.72 7.48 -1.19
N GLU A 148 -8.42 8.56 -1.52
CA GLU A 148 -9.10 9.43 -0.54
C GLU A 148 -10.25 8.75 0.22
N ARG A 149 -10.73 7.59 -0.25
CA ARG A 149 -11.66 6.73 0.51
C ARG A 149 -11.00 6.07 1.72
N PHE A 150 -9.67 5.92 1.72
CA PHE A 150 -8.92 5.17 2.72
C PHE A 150 -7.92 6.01 3.51
N ILE A 151 -7.40 7.08 2.92
CA ILE A 151 -6.36 7.93 3.53
C ILE A 151 -6.67 9.42 3.37
N PRO A 152 -6.20 10.28 4.28
CA PRO A 152 -6.40 11.72 4.15
C PRO A 152 -5.79 12.29 2.85
N PRO A 153 -6.47 13.21 2.17
CA PRO A 153 -6.05 13.76 0.87
C PRO A 153 -4.70 14.49 0.92
N ASP A 154 -4.31 14.97 2.11
CA ASP A 154 -3.06 15.68 2.38
C ASP A 154 -1.95 14.75 2.92
N SER A 155 -2.13 13.43 2.87
CA SER A 155 -1.13 12.45 3.33
C SER A 155 -0.23 11.87 2.23
N PHE A 156 -0.55 12.11 0.96
CA PHE A 156 0.11 11.52 -0.20
C PHE A 156 0.16 12.48 -1.40
N ILE A 157 0.97 12.15 -2.39
CA ILE A 157 1.10 12.89 -3.65
C ILE A 157 0.68 11.95 -4.78
N HIS A 158 -0.35 12.30 -5.55
CA HIS A 158 -0.77 11.50 -6.69
C HIS A 158 -0.02 11.99 -7.94
N VAL A 159 0.46 11.07 -8.78
CA VAL A 159 1.15 11.45 -10.03
C VAL A 159 0.26 12.28 -10.97
N ASP A 160 -1.04 11.99 -11.00
CA ASP A 160 -2.04 12.70 -11.83
C ASP A 160 -2.44 14.08 -11.27
N ASP A 161 -1.93 14.48 -10.09
CA ASP A 161 -2.06 15.87 -9.61
C ASP A 161 -1.23 16.84 -10.48
N PHE A 162 -0.35 16.30 -11.34
CA PHE A 162 0.60 17.05 -12.14
C PHE A 162 0.38 16.79 -13.64
N PRO A 163 0.38 17.83 -14.49
CA PRO A 163 0.28 17.66 -15.94
C PRO A 163 1.45 16.90 -16.57
N SER A 164 2.59 16.77 -15.87
CA SER A 164 3.75 16.01 -16.36
C SER A 164 4.67 15.53 -15.24
N PRO A 165 5.47 14.47 -15.46
CA PRO A 165 6.51 14.03 -14.52
C PRO A 165 7.53 15.12 -14.18
N ARG A 166 7.82 16.05 -15.11
CA ARG A 166 8.68 17.21 -14.86
C ARG A 166 8.12 18.13 -13.78
N LEU A 167 6.82 18.38 -13.79
CA LEU A 167 6.18 19.23 -12.79
C LEU A 167 6.09 18.53 -11.43
N LEU A 168 5.84 17.22 -11.41
CA LEU A 168 5.98 16.42 -10.18
C LEU A 168 7.40 16.51 -9.62
N ALA A 169 8.44 16.29 -10.44
CA ALA A 169 9.83 16.41 -10.02
C ALA A 169 10.16 17.81 -9.46
N THR A 170 9.63 18.86 -10.10
CA THR A 170 9.78 20.25 -9.64
C THR A 170 9.13 20.44 -8.27
N TYR A 171 7.93 19.89 -8.08
CA TYR A 171 7.22 19.94 -6.80
C TYR A 171 7.93 19.19 -5.67
N LEU A 172 8.47 17.99 -5.94
CA LEU A 172 9.24 17.24 -4.94
C LEU A 172 10.52 17.99 -4.52
N LYS A 173 11.22 18.63 -5.47
CA LYS A 173 12.37 19.50 -5.18
C LYS A 173 11.98 20.77 -4.41
N PHE A 174 10.79 21.32 -4.66
CA PHE A 174 10.27 22.43 -3.88
C PHE A 174 10.00 22.01 -2.42
N LEU A 175 9.32 20.89 -2.22
CA LEU A 175 9.06 20.34 -0.89
C LEU A 175 10.35 20.00 -0.12
N ASP A 176 11.36 19.48 -0.82
CA ASP A 176 12.68 19.20 -0.24
C ASP A 176 13.29 20.44 0.45
N LYS A 177 13.16 21.60 -0.20
CA LYS A 177 13.64 22.90 0.28
C LYS A 177 12.68 23.57 1.27
N SER A 178 11.40 23.20 1.26
CA SER A 178 10.35 23.83 2.07
C SER A 178 9.88 22.94 3.22
N LYS A 179 10.62 22.98 4.34
CA LYS A 179 10.28 22.23 5.57
C LYS A 179 8.81 22.40 6.02
N PRO A 180 8.22 23.62 6.03
CA PRO A 180 6.82 23.78 6.45
C PRO A 180 5.85 23.05 5.54
N ASN A 181 6.00 23.17 4.22
CA ASN A 181 5.12 22.50 3.26
C ASN A 181 5.28 20.98 3.29
N TYR A 182 6.52 20.48 3.39
CA TYR A 182 6.78 19.05 3.55
C TYR A 182 6.12 18.47 4.81
N ARG A 183 6.21 19.19 5.95
CA ARG A 183 5.64 18.73 7.23
C ARG A 183 4.12 18.60 7.21
N ARG A 184 3.41 19.30 6.31
CA ARG A 184 1.94 19.19 6.18
C ARG A 184 1.51 17.76 5.83
N TYR A 185 2.33 17.02 5.09
CA TYR A 185 2.06 15.62 4.73
C TYR A 185 2.03 14.64 5.92
N PHE A 186 2.36 15.11 7.13
CA PHE A 186 2.35 14.32 8.36
C PHE A 186 1.27 14.79 9.35
N ALA A 187 0.45 15.79 8.99
CA ALA A 187 -0.56 16.36 9.89
C ALA A 187 -1.60 15.31 10.33
N TRP A 188 -1.95 14.39 9.43
CA TRP A 188 -2.86 13.27 9.70
C TRP A 188 -2.44 12.40 10.88
N ARG A 189 -1.14 12.31 11.20
CA ARG A 189 -0.64 11.49 12.32
C ARG A 189 -1.08 11.99 13.70
N LYS A 190 -1.67 13.19 13.78
CA LYS A 190 -2.30 13.69 15.01
C LYS A 190 -3.64 12.99 15.31
N LYS A 191 -4.28 12.41 14.29
CA LYS A 191 -5.63 11.84 14.37
C LYS A 191 -5.68 10.35 14.00
N TYR A 192 -4.72 9.87 13.23
CA TYR A 192 -4.71 8.52 12.69
C TYR A 192 -3.37 7.83 12.91
N GLU A 193 -3.41 6.51 13.02
CA GLU A 193 -2.25 5.63 13.05
C GLU A 193 -2.26 4.69 11.85
N VAL A 194 -1.08 4.26 11.42
CA VAL A 194 -0.96 3.29 10.33
C VAL A 194 -1.24 1.90 10.89
N HIS A 195 -2.36 1.32 10.48
CA HIS A 195 -2.66 -0.06 10.82
C HIS A 195 -2.14 -0.99 9.72
N ILE A 196 -1.08 -1.74 10.04
CA ILE A 196 -0.58 -2.81 9.16
C ILE A 196 -1.24 -4.10 9.60
N ALA A 197 -2.30 -4.49 8.90
CA ALA A 197 -2.99 -5.74 9.17
C ALA A 197 -2.02 -6.92 9.08
N SER A 198 -2.08 -7.81 10.07
CA SER A 198 -1.43 -9.12 9.97
C SER A 198 -2.08 -9.87 8.80
N PHE A 199 -1.25 -10.32 7.85
CA PHE A 199 -1.70 -10.92 6.60
C PHE A 199 -2.75 -12.03 6.86
N TRP A 200 -3.88 -11.91 6.15
CA TRP A 200 -5.11 -12.75 6.16
C TRP A 200 -5.97 -12.81 7.41
N ASP A 201 -5.38 -13.04 8.58
CA ASP A 201 -6.14 -13.36 9.79
C ASP A 201 -7.17 -12.27 10.13
N GLU A 202 -6.78 -11.00 9.97
CA GLU A 202 -7.67 -9.87 10.21
C GLU A 202 -8.68 -9.68 9.08
N HIS A 203 -8.25 -9.82 7.83
CA HIS A 203 -9.10 -9.58 6.65
C HIS A 203 -10.25 -10.60 6.57
N PHE A 204 -9.97 -11.89 6.79
CA PHE A 204 -11.01 -12.92 6.87
C PHE A 204 -12.02 -12.63 7.97
N CYS A 205 -11.54 -12.08 9.09
CA CYS A 205 -12.42 -11.72 10.19
C CYS A 205 -13.25 -10.48 9.88
N LYS A 206 -12.72 -9.46 9.21
CA LYS A 206 -13.51 -8.29 8.79
C LYS A 206 -14.60 -8.62 7.78
N VAL A 207 -14.44 -9.67 6.96
CA VAL A 207 -15.53 -10.14 6.09
C VAL A 207 -16.77 -10.54 6.90
N CYS A 208 -16.60 -11.06 8.12
CA CYS A 208 -17.72 -11.33 9.02
C CYS A 208 -18.56 -10.07 9.28
N GLU A 209 -17.91 -8.95 9.59
CA GLU A 209 -18.58 -7.69 9.86
C GLU A 209 -19.30 -7.19 8.61
N ALA A 210 -18.67 -7.27 7.44
CA ALA A 210 -19.26 -6.87 6.18
C ALA A 210 -20.50 -7.70 5.80
N VAL A 211 -20.43 -9.04 5.94
CA VAL A 211 -21.56 -9.95 5.68
C VAL A 211 -22.70 -9.68 6.65
N ARG A 212 -22.38 -9.51 7.94
CA ARG A 212 -23.40 -9.18 8.95
C ARG A 212 -24.05 -7.83 8.69
N ALA A 213 -23.28 -6.82 8.30
CA ALA A 213 -23.79 -5.50 7.95
C ALA A 213 -24.66 -5.53 6.68
N ALA A 214 -24.35 -6.39 5.71
CA ALA A 214 -25.18 -6.59 4.52
C ALA A 214 -26.51 -7.31 4.83
N GLY A 215 -26.53 -8.17 5.86
CA GLY A 215 -27.73 -8.92 6.23
C GLY A 215 -28.25 -9.77 5.07
N ASN A 216 -29.51 -9.56 4.68
CA ASN A 216 -30.13 -10.26 3.54
C ASN A 216 -29.91 -9.55 2.20
N GLN A 217 -29.14 -8.46 2.15
CA GLN A 217 -28.87 -7.75 0.90
C GLN A 217 -27.87 -8.54 0.05
N ILE A 218 -28.37 -9.11 -1.04
CA ILE A 218 -27.54 -9.82 -2.01
C ILE A 218 -26.87 -8.78 -2.91
N LYS A 219 -25.54 -8.70 -2.84
CA LYS A 219 -24.71 -7.97 -3.81
C LYS A 219 -24.11 -8.97 -4.79
N THR A 220 -24.49 -8.86 -6.06
CA THR A 220 -23.99 -9.74 -7.12
C THR A 220 -23.10 -8.96 -8.07
N VAL A 221 -21.84 -9.36 -8.17
CA VAL A 221 -20.98 -8.96 -9.28
C VAL A 221 -21.32 -9.87 -10.46
N ARG A 222 -22.12 -9.36 -11.41
CA ARG A 222 -22.61 -10.15 -12.55
C ARG A 222 -21.49 -10.58 -13.50
N ASN A 223 -20.43 -9.78 -13.58
CA ASN A 223 -19.27 -10.07 -14.39
C ASN A 223 -18.01 -9.70 -13.59
N LEU A 224 -17.34 -10.72 -13.07
CA LEU A 224 -16.15 -10.56 -12.25
C LEU A 224 -15.01 -9.90 -13.04
N ALA A 225 -14.86 -10.22 -14.33
CA ALA A 225 -13.83 -9.62 -15.18
C ALA A 225 -14.04 -8.11 -15.35
N SER A 226 -15.27 -7.67 -15.62
CA SER A 226 -15.58 -6.23 -15.72
C SER A 226 -15.35 -5.46 -14.42
N TRP A 227 -15.54 -6.11 -13.26
CA TRP A 227 -15.23 -5.51 -11.96
C TRP A 227 -13.72 -5.34 -11.76
N PHE A 228 -12.92 -6.29 -12.27
CA PHE A 228 -11.46 -6.13 -12.24
C PHE A 228 -10.97 -5.00 -13.16
N GLU A 229 -11.68 -4.70 -14.24
CA GLU A 229 -11.31 -3.67 -15.21
C GLU A 229 -11.84 -2.27 -14.87
N SER A 230 -12.75 -2.16 -13.88
CA SER A 230 -13.40 -0.90 -13.48
C SER A 230 -12.60 0.04 -12.58
#